data_AF-X1GCQ5-F1
#
_entry.id   AF-X1GCQ5-F1
#
_cell.length_a   1.000
_cell.length_b   1.000
_cell.length_c   1.000
_cell.angle_alpha   90.00
_cell.angle_beta   90.00
_cell.angle_gamma   90.00
#
_symmetry.space_group_name_H-M   'P 1'
#
loop_
_entity.id
_entity.type
_entity.pdbx_description
1 polymer ?
#
loop_
_entity_poly.entity_id
_entity_poly.type
_entity_poly.pdbx_seq_one_letter_code
_entity_poly.pdbx_strand_id
1 'polypeptide(L)' 'SGDSSGKKSFGLGLSIANKIVENHGGEIKVSFEQDKKEVTFMVVLPIAEDK' A
#
# COMPACT_ATOMS: atom_id res chain seq x y z
N SER A 1 -5.27 -22.25 -6.12
CA SER A 1 -6.19 -22.69 -5.06
C SER A 1 -6.61 -21.49 -4.24
N GLY A 2 -7.91 -21.23 -4.17
CA GLY A 2 -8.50 -20.04 -3.55
C GLY A 2 -9.70 -19.55 -4.36
N ASP A 3 -10.69 -20.42 -4.50
CA ASP A 3 -12.02 -20.05 -4.99
C ASP A 3 -12.71 -19.22 -3.91
N SER A 4 -13.05 -17.97 -4.21
CA SER A 4 -13.92 -17.15 -3.37
C SER A 4 -15.11 -16.71 -4.21
N SER A 5 -16.21 -17.42 -4.01
CA SER A 5 -17.56 -17.03 -4.42
C SER A 5 -17.87 -15.56 -4.05
N GLY A 6 -18.31 -14.78 -5.03
CA GLY A 6 -19.12 -13.57 -4.80
C GLY A 6 -18.43 -12.30 -4.29
N LYS A 7 -17.55 -11.68 -5.11
CA LYS A 7 -17.39 -10.22 -5.33
C LYS A 7 -16.17 -9.98 -6.22
N LYS A 8 -16.35 -9.34 -7.40
CA LYS A 8 -15.22 -8.85 -8.18
C LYS A 8 -14.51 -7.77 -7.37
N SER A 9 -13.29 -8.06 -6.90
CA SER A 9 -12.38 -7.03 -6.42
C SER A 9 -11.52 -6.58 -7.61
N PHE A 10 -11.41 -5.28 -7.84
CA PHE A 10 -10.69 -4.71 -8.98
C PHE A 10 -9.20 -4.46 -8.70
N GLY A 11 -8.71 -4.82 -7.51
CA GLY A 11 -7.30 -4.59 -7.12
C GLY A 11 -6.93 -3.11 -6.96
N LEU A 12 -7.90 -2.20 -6.84
CA LEU A 12 -7.67 -0.74 -6.82
C LEU A 12 -7.19 -0.20 -5.47
N GLY A 13 -7.19 -1.01 -4.41
CA GLY A 13 -6.87 -0.54 -3.06
C GLY A 13 -5.48 0.11 -2.95
N LEU A 14 -4.47 -0.54 -3.53
CA LEU A 14 -3.09 -0.02 -3.49
C LEU A 14 -2.89 1.22 -4.37
N SER A 15 -3.54 1.30 -5.53
CA SER A 15 -3.42 2.48 -6.40
C SER A 15 -4.09 3.71 -5.78
N ILE A 16 -5.24 3.53 -5.12
CA ILE A 16 -5.91 4.58 -4.35
C ILE A 16 -5.04 5.02 -3.18
N ALA A 17 -4.51 4.07 -2.39
CA ALA A 17 -3.63 4.38 -1.26
C ALA A 17 -2.37 5.13 -1.72
N ASN A 18 -1.74 4.68 -2.80
CA ASN A 18 -0.57 5.37 -3.37
C ASN A 18 -0.90 6.81 -3.75
N LYS A 19 -2.06 7.04 -4.40
CA LYS A 19 -2.46 8.38 -4.80
C LYS A 19 -2.72 9.30 -3.60
N ILE A 20 -3.32 8.77 -2.53
CA ILE A 20 -3.53 9.51 -1.27
C ILE A 20 -2.18 9.92 -0.71
N VAL A 21 -1.24 8.98 -0.57
CA VAL A 21 0.07 9.24 0.03
C VAL A 21 0.89 10.23 -0.80
N GLU A 22 0.91 10.09 -2.14
CA GLU A 22 1.54 11.05 -3.06
C GLU A 22 0.96 12.47 -2.91
N ASN A 23 -0.36 12.60 -2.77
CA ASN A 23 -1.01 13.89 -2.57
C ASN A 23 -0.64 14.55 -1.22
N HIS A 24 -0.16 13.79 -0.25
CA HIS A 24 0.39 14.29 1.02
C HIS A 24 1.92 14.48 0.97
N GLY A 25 2.54 14.39 -0.21
CA GLY A 25 3.99 14.50 -0.38
C GLY A 25 4.77 13.29 0.16
N GLY A 26 4.08 12.18 0.41
CA GLY A 26 4.68 10.93 0.88
C GLY A 26 4.91 9.91 -0.23
N GLU A 27 5.30 8.70 0.17
CA GLU A 27 5.48 7.54 -0.71
C GLU A 27 5.08 6.22 -0.02
N ILE A 28 4.70 5.21 -0.82
CA ILE A 28 4.52 3.82 -0.36
C ILE A 28 5.66 2.96 -0.93
N LYS A 29 6.37 2.23 -0.06
CA LYS A 29 7.37 1.23 -0.42
C LYS A 29 6.83 -0.16 -0.17
N VAL A 30 7.16 -1.08 -1.06
CA VAL A 30 6.81 -2.50 -0.92
C VAL A 30 8.09 -3.32 -0.98
N SER A 31 8.30 -4.16 0.02
CA SER A 31 9.38 -5.15 0.02
C SER A 31 8.81 -6.54 0.28
N PHE A 32 9.43 -7.53 -0.35
CA PHE A 32 9.10 -8.94 -0.17
C PHE A 32 10.35 -9.68 0.28
N GLU A 33 10.27 -10.35 1.43
CA GLU A 33 11.34 -11.18 1.95
C GLU A 33 11.04 -12.65 1.62
N GLN A 34 11.70 -13.16 0.57
CA GLN A 34 11.38 -14.47 -0.01
C GLN A 34 11.55 -15.63 0.97
N ASP A 35 12.62 -15.63 1.77
CA ASP A 35 12.91 -16.71 2.71
C ASP A 35 11.87 -16.80 3.83
N LYS A 36 11.37 -15.65 4.28
CA LYS A 36 10.30 -15.57 5.30
C LYS A 36 8.89 -15.64 4.73
N LYS A 37 8.75 -15.47 3.41
CA LYS A 37 7.46 -15.34 2.71
C LYS A 37 6.62 -14.18 3.25
N GLU A 38 7.28 -13.08 3.60
CA GLU A 38 6.67 -11.90 4.18
C GLU A 38 6.64 -10.76 3.17
N VAL A 39 5.55 -9.99 3.19
CA VAL A 39 5.41 -8.75 2.43
C VAL A 39 5.24 -7.59 3.41
N THR A 40 6.08 -6.56 3.25
CA THR A 40 6.00 -5.33 4.04
C THR A 40 5.59 -4.18 3.16
N PHE A 41 4.55 -3.46 3.57
CA PHE A 41 4.13 -2.20 3.00
C PHE A 41 4.52 -1.08 3.98
N MET A 42 5.34 -0.15 3.55
CA MET A 42 5.80 0.98 4.36
C MET A 42 5.27 2.27 3.78
N VAL A 43 4.60 3.07 4.61
CA VAL A 43 4.10 4.39 4.25
C VAL A 43 5.01 5.44 4.88
N VAL A 44 5.55 6.34 4.07
CA VAL A 44 6.37 7.46 4.50
C VAL A 44 5.59 8.74 4.24
N LEU A 45 5.40 9.56 5.27
CA LEU A 45 4.75 10.87 5.16
C LEU A 45 5.66 11.93 5.77
N PRO A 46 5.74 13.13 5.17
CA PRO A 46 6.36 14.27 5.83
C PRO A 46 5.66 14.58 7.15
N ILE A 47 6.43 14.94 8.18
CA ILE A 47 5.86 15.53 9.39
C ILE A 47 5.41 16.94 9.00
N ALA A 48 4.16 17.29 9.30
CA ALA A 48 3.67 18.65 9.05
C ALA A 48 4.55 19.64 9.84
N GLU A 49 5.00 20.72 9.18
CA GLU A 49 5.61 21.84 9.91
C GLU A 49 4.56 22.40 10.88
N ASP A 50 4.93 22.53 12.15
CA ASP A 50 4.20 23.38 13.10
C ASP A 50 4.20 24.80 12.53
N LYS A 51 3.00 25.31 12.24
CA LYS A 51 2.79 26.70 11.81
C LYS A 51 2.90 27.66 12.98
#